data_AF-A0A4V1SZ81-F1
#
_entry.id   AF-A0A4V1SZ81-F1
#
_cell.length_a   1.000
_cell.length_b   1.000
_cell.length_c   1.000
_cell.angle_alpha   90.00
_cell.angle_beta   90.00
_cell.angle_gamma   90.00
#
_symmetry.space_group_name_H-M   'P 1'
#
loop_
_entity.id
_entity.type
_entity.pdbx_description
1 polymer ?
#
loop_
_entity_poly.entity_id
_entity_poly.type
_entity_poly.pdbx_seq_one_letter_code
_entity_poly.pdbx_strand_id
1 'polypeptide(L)'
;LNFSADLHFEVGKTMARIHQATLGLELERVTYTPKLVLEDPFVHLSKYLPADSTEMAWMIAARAYLLNQLNSANYTQLRQGVVHLDLWYDNINITKDGQITIFDFDFCGNGWLCYDIAYYILQLHSTEKDITERDVKVDSFLKGYESITPITAEEKRLLPMLGVSLYFFYLGVQCQRYDNWSNVFLNEIYLKRFINLLVKKYFEENIGKNLLQQTVLNPNFERPEN
;
A
#
# COMPACT_ATOMS: atom_id res chain seq x y z
N LEU A 1 14.48 -8.40 -9.50
CA LEU A 1 13.90 -9.49 -10.31
C LEU A 1 13.04 -8.82 -11.38
N ASN A 2 13.28 -9.08 -12.67
CA ASN A 2 12.50 -8.47 -13.74
C ASN A 2 11.57 -9.54 -14.32
N PHE A 3 10.36 -9.64 -13.78
CA PHE A 3 9.34 -10.58 -14.25
C PHE A 3 8.57 -10.00 -15.44
N SER A 4 8.07 -10.86 -16.32
CA SER A 4 7.33 -10.45 -17.52
C SER A 4 5.94 -9.91 -17.18
N ALA A 5 5.40 -9.07 -18.05
CA ALA A 5 4.03 -8.58 -17.94
C ALA A 5 3.01 -9.73 -17.85
N ASP A 6 3.20 -10.82 -18.61
CA ASP A 6 2.34 -12.02 -18.55
C ASP A 6 2.29 -12.63 -17.15
N LEU A 7 3.42 -12.61 -16.43
CA LEU A 7 3.46 -13.14 -15.08
C LEU A 7 2.69 -12.24 -14.10
N HIS A 8 2.80 -10.92 -14.25
CA HIS A 8 2.00 -9.98 -13.48
C HIS A 8 0.49 -10.19 -13.71
N PHE A 9 0.08 -10.51 -14.95
CA PHE A 9 -1.31 -10.87 -15.28
C PHE A 9 -1.78 -12.12 -14.53
N GLU A 10 -0.98 -13.20 -14.52
CA GLU A 10 -1.34 -14.42 -13.79
C GLU A 10 -1.36 -14.24 -12.26
N VAL A 11 -0.49 -13.39 -11.71
CA VAL A 11 -0.56 -13.00 -10.29
C VAL A 11 -1.86 -12.23 -10.00
N GLY A 12 -2.25 -11.30 -10.87
CA GLY A 12 -3.53 -10.58 -10.77
C GLY A 12 -4.73 -11.54 -10.74
N LYS A 13 -4.76 -12.52 -11.65
CA LYS A 13 -5.79 -13.58 -11.66
C LYS A 13 -5.81 -14.39 -10.38
N THR A 14 -4.63 -14.72 -9.85
CA THR A 14 -4.51 -15.53 -8.64
C THR A 14 -5.01 -14.78 -7.42
N MET A 15 -4.61 -13.52 -7.24
CA MET A 15 -5.10 -12.67 -6.15
C MET A 15 -6.62 -12.49 -6.24
N ALA A 16 -7.16 -12.24 -7.43
CA ALA A 16 -8.59 -12.09 -7.63
C ALA A 16 -9.40 -13.35 -7.28
N ARG A 17 -8.86 -14.55 -7.57
CA ARG A 17 -9.48 -15.82 -7.16
C ARG A 17 -9.48 -16.01 -5.64
N ILE A 18 -8.40 -15.61 -4.96
CA ILE A 18 -8.35 -15.61 -3.48
C ILE A 18 -9.42 -14.66 -2.93
N HIS A 19 -9.43 -13.42 -3.41
CA HIS A 19 -10.40 -12.40 -3.00
C HIS A 19 -11.85 -12.82 -3.26
N GLN A 20 -12.12 -13.53 -4.35
CA GLN A 20 -13.45 -14.10 -4.61
C GLN A 20 -13.81 -15.19 -3.59
N ALA A 21 -12.86 -16.05 -3.23
CA ALA A 21 -13.06 -17.11 -2.25
C ALA A 21 -13.18 -16.58 -0.80
N THR A 22 -12.59 -15.42 -0.51
CA THR A 22 -12.58 -14.81 0.82
C THR A 22 -13.55 -13.63 0.97
N LEU A 23 -14.34 -13.33 -0.06
CA LEU A 23 -15.30 -12.23 -0.05
C LEU A 23 -16.33 -12.43 1.07
N GLY A 24 -16.42 -11.48 2.00
CA GLY A 24 -17.30 -11.55 3.17
C GLY A 24 -16.89 -12.58 4.23
N LEU A 25 -15.76 -13.26 4.06
CA LEU A 25 -15.19 -14.11 5.11
C LEU A 25 -14.53 -13.25 6.18
N GLU A 26 -14.69 -13.65 7.43
CA GLU A 26 -14.05 -13.04 8.58
C GLU A 26 -13.22 -14.09 9.34
N LEU A 27 -12.01 -13.71 9.72
CA LEU A 27 -11.10 -14.51 10.55
C LEU A 27 -11.08 -13.99 11.97
N GLU A 28 -10.78 -14.88 12.92
CA GLU A 28 -10.36 -14.51 14.29
C GLU A 28 -8.91 -13.97 14.29
N ARG A 29 -8.68 -12.90 13.53
CA ARG A 29 -7.39 -12.21 13.36
C ARG A 29 -7.62 -10.69 13.36
N VAL A 30 -6.53 -9.95 13.20
CA VAL A 30 -6.55 -8.48 13.14
C VAL A 30 -7.46 -7.98 12.02
N THR A 31 -8.14 -6.86 12.27
CA THR A 31 -8.90 -6.12 11.26
C THR A 31 -8.17 -4.83 10.91
N TYR A 32 -7.75 -4.71 9.66
CA TYR A 32 -6.99 -3.59 9.11
C TYR A 32 -7.91 -2.40 8.82
N THR A 33 -8.10 -1.56 9.84
CA THR A 33 -8.84 -0.30 9.74
C THR A 33 -7.93 0.84 9.28
N PRO A 34 -8.47 1.93 8.72
CA PRO A 34 -7.69 3.14 8.43
C PRO A 34 -6.88 3.62 9.64
N LYS A 35 -7.47 3.57 10.84
CA LYS A 35 -6.79 3.90 12.09
C LYS A 35 -5.58 3.01 12.34
N LEU A 36 -5.73 1.68 12.26
CA LEU A 36 -4.63 0.74 12.52
C LEU A 36 -3.48 0.95 11.53
N VAL A 37 -3.80 1.23 10.26
CA VAL A 37 -2.80 1.39 9.20
C VAL A 37 -2.09 2.75 9.28
N LEU A 38 -2.76 3.81 9.77
CA LEU A 38 -2.26 5.20 9.70
C LEU A 38 -1.93 5.86 11.03
N GLU A 39 -2.60 5.50 12.13
CA GLU A 39 -2.40 6.11 13.45
C GLU A 39 -1.45 5.28 14.32
N ASP A 40 -1.71 3.97 14.44
CA ASP A 40 -0.93 3.08 15.31
C ASP A 40 0.58 3.08 15.01
N PRO A 41 1.06 3.21 13.74
CA PRO A 41 2.49 3.33 13.46
C PRO A 41 3.20 4.45 14.21
N PHE A 42 2.52 5.55 14.55
CA PHE A 42 3.12 6.69 15.24
C PHE A 42 3.51 6.37 16.69
N VAL A 43 2.87 5.38 17.32
CA VAL A 43 3.20 4.92 18.67
C VAL A 43 4.65 4.41 18.72
N HIS A 44 5.11 3.74 17.67
CA HIS A 44 6.45 3.20 17.58
C HIS A 44 7.41 4.15 16.85
N LEU A 45 6.95 4.85 15.81
CA LEU A 45 7.78 5.77 15.03
C LEU A 45 8.38 6.89 15.88
N SER A 46 7.60 7.42 16.84
CA SER A 46 8.02 8.50 17.74
C SER A 46 9.20 8.14 18.65
N LYS A 47 9.53 6.86 18.82
CA LYS A 47 10.72 6.41 19.56
C LYS A 47 12.03 6.65 18.80
N TYR A 48 11.96 6.75 17.48
CA TYR A 48 13.14 6.75 16.60
C TYR A 48 13.23 8.01 15.72
N LEU A 49 12.11 8.70 15.49
CA LEU A 49 12.04 9.92 14.69
C LEU A 49 11.62 11.10 15.58
N PRO A 50 12.47 12.13 15.76
CA PRO A 50 12.15 13.30 16.57
C PRO A 50 10.87 14.01 16.13
N ALA A 51 10.09 14.48 17.11
CA ALA A 51 8.80 15.13 16.88
C ALA A 51 8.91 16.44 16.09
N ASP A 52 10.05 17.13 16.20
CA ASP A 52 10.38 18.39 15.54
C ASP A 52 11.08 18.21 14.17
N SER A 53 11.26 16.96 13.72
CA SER A 53 11.82 16.69 12.40
C SER A 53 10.86 17.06 11.27
N THR A 54 11.40 17.50 10.13
CA THR A 54 10.63 17.82 8.93
C THR A 54 9.90 16.60 8.37
N GLU A 55 10.48 15.40 8.54
CA GLU A 55 9.84 14.15 8.16
C GLU A 55 8.64 13.81 9.04
N MET A 56 8.73 14.00 10.37
CA MET A 56 7.59 13.78 11.26
C MET A 56 6.45 14.77 10.94
N ALA A 57 6.76 16.05 10.74
CA ALA A 57 5.78 17.06 10.36
C ALA A 57 5.04 16.67 9.07
N TRP A 58 5.79 16.25 8.05
CA TRP A 58 5.20 15.76 6.79
C TRP A 58 4.35 14.51 6.98
N MET A 59 4.82 13.52 7.75
CA MET A 59 4.08 12.29 8.03
C MET A 59 2.74 12.58 8.72
N ILE A 60 2.70 13.55 9.65
CA ILE A 60 1.46 13.99 10.32
C ILE A 60 0.49 14.62 9.31
N ALA A 61 0.97 15.51 8.44
CA ALA A 61 0.13 16.15 7.42
C ALA A 61 -0.41 15.12 6.40
N ALA A 62 0.45 14.22 5.91
CA ALA A 62 0.07 13.14 5.02
C ALA A 62 -0.96 12.20 5.68
N ARG A 63 -0.77 11.83 6.96
CA ARG A 63 -1.74 11.04 7.73
C ARG A 63 -3.11 11.70 7.75
N ALA A 64 -3.17 12.99 8.06
CA ALA A 64 -4.44 13.72 8.15
C ALA A 64 -5.19 13.71 6.80
N TYR A 65 -4.47 13.94 5.71
CA TYR A 65 -5.01 13.84 4.36
C TYR A 65 -5.53 12.43 4.04
N LEU A 66 -4.72 11.39 4.31
CA LEU A 66 -5.09 9.99 4.04
C LEU A 66 -6.30 9.55 4.86
N LEU A 67 -6.35 9.87 6.15
CA LEU A 67 -7.50 9.57 7.00
C LEU A 67 -8.77 10.24 6.47
N ASN A 68 -8.70 11.49 6.00
CA ASN A 68 -9.84 12.17 5.39
C ASN A 68 -10.32 11.41 4.12
N GLN A 69 -9.41 11.01 3.25
CA GLN A 69 -9.74 10.27 2.02
C GLN A 69 -10.34 8.89 2.28
N LEU A 70 -9.83 8.18 3.29
CA LEU A 70 -10.29 6.83 3.64
C LEU A 70 -11.62 6.89 4.41
N ASN A 71 -11.81 7.86 5.30
CA ASN A 71 -13.06 8.02 6.05
C ASN A 71 -14.22 8.55 5.19
N SER A 72 -13.92 9.29 4.13
CA SER A 72 -14.92 9.76 3.14
C SER A 72 -15.23 8.73 2.05
N ALA A 73 -14.64 7.54 2.13
CA ALA A 73 -14.80 6.54 1.09
C ALA A 73 -16.24 6.02 1.00
N ASN A 74 -16.68 5.69 -0.21
CA ASN A 74 -17.97 5.04 -0.41
C ASN A 74 -17.91 3.55 -0.01
N TYR A 75 -18.20 3.25 1.26
CA TYR A 75 -18.16 1.91 1.82
C TYR A 75 -19.00 0.88 1.06
N THR A 76 -20.08 1.27 0.38
CA THR A 76 -20.90 0.33 -0.40
C THR A 76 -20.19 -0.18 -1.66
N GLN A 77 -19.09 0.47 -2.06
CA GLN A 77 -18.23 0.07 -3.17
C GLN A 77 -16.90 -0.52 -2.70
N LEU A 78 -16.69 -0.71 -1.40
CA LEU A 78 -15.47 -1.33 -0.86
C LEU A 78 -15.73 -2.79 -0.52
N ARG A 79 -15.14 -3.70 -1.29
CA ARG A 79 -15.27 -5.13 -1.00
C ARG A 79 -14.43 -5.47 0.22
N GLN A 80 -15.02 -6.27 1.11
CA GLN A 80 -14.39 -6.69 2.36
C GLN A 80 -14.24 -8.21 2.39
N GLY A 81 -13.18 -8.66 3.05
CA GLY A 81 -12.90 -10.07 3.26
C GLY A 81 -11.53 -10.26 3.88
N VAL A 82 -10.91 -11.39 3.59
CA VAL A 82 -9.55 -11.69 4.05
C VAL A 82 -8.53 -11.13 3.07
N VAL A 83 -7.55 -10.41 3.61
CA VAL A 83 -6.38 -9.85 2.93
C VAL A 83 -5.09 -10.48 3.44
N HIS A 84 -4.09 -10.58 2.58
CA HIS A 84 -2.78 -11.17 2.88
C HIS A 84 -1.79 -10.14 3.42
N LEU A 85 -1.79 -8.92 2.87
CA LEU A 85 -0.86 -7.82 3.15
C LEU A 85 0.61 -8.20 3.08
N ASP A 86 0.98 -9.18 2.27
CA ASP A 86 2.39 -9.44 1.95
C ASP A 86 2.56 -10.25 0.67
N LEU A 87 1.60 -10.12 -0.26
CA LEU A 87 1.62 -10.86 -1.51
C LEU A 87 2.61 -10.18 -2.47
N TRP A 88 3.87 -10.60 -2.40
CA TRP A 88 4.95 -10.20 -3.31
C TRP A 88 5.85 -11.39 -3.64
N TYR A 89 6.80 -11.23 -4.57
CA TYR A 89 7.58 -12.34 -5.12
C TYR A 89 8.40 -13.15 -4.12
N ASP A 90 8.74 -12.59 -2.95
CA ASP A 90 9.42 -13.35 -1.90
C ASP A 90 8.49 -14.36 -1.22
N ASN A 91 7.17 -14.15 -1.32
CA ASN A 91 6.09 -14.97 -0.74
C ASN A 91 5.27 -15.73 -1.81
N ILE A 92 5.79 -15.80 -3.04
CA ILE A 92 5.15 -16.48 -4.16
C ILE A 92 6.15 -17.42 -4.83
N ASN A 93 5.80 -18.70 -4.93
CA ASN A 93 6.50 -19.64 -5.80
C ASN A 93 5.73 -19.81 -7.11
N ILE A 94 6.47 -19.80 -8.21
CA ILE A 94 5.91 -19.93 -9.57
C ILE A 94 6.62 -21.09 -10.24
N THR A 95 5.86 -22.13 -10.55
CA THR A 95 6.39 -23.31 -11.24
C THR A 95 6.63 -23.02 -12.72
N LYS A 96 7.35 -23.92 -13.41
CA LYS A 96 7.65 -23.77 -14.86
C LYS A 96 6.39 -23.77 -15.74
N ASP A 97 5.33 -24.42 -15.30
CA ASP A 97 4.02 -24.48 -15.93
C ASP A 97 3.09 -23.33 -15.50
N GLY A 98 3.60 -22.35 -14.73
CA GLY A 98 2.87 -21.14 -14.36
C GLY A 98 1.93 -21.31 -13.16
N GLN A 99 2.04 -22.40 -12.40
CA GLN A 99 1.27 -22.58 -11.17
C GLN A 99 1.85 -21.65 -10.09
N ILE A 100 0.96 -20.85 -9.50
CA ILE A 100 1.30 -19.90 -8.45
C ILE A 100 0.92 -20.49 -7.10
N THR A 101 1.87 -20.58 -6.18
CA THR A 101 1.66 -20.95 -4.78
C THR A 101 2.07 -19.78 -3.89
N ILE A 102 1.18 -19.37 -2.99
CA ILE A 102 1.39 -18.26 -2.06
C ILE A 102 1.68 -18.83 -0.66
N PHE A 103 2.63 -18.22 0.04
CA PHE A 103 3.05 -18.59 1.39
C PHE A 103 3.14 -17.33 2.27
N ASP A 104 3.44 -17.53 3.57
CA ASP A 104 3.59 -16.48 4.58
C ASP A 104 2.30 -15.66 4.85
N PHE A 105 1.40 -16.25 5.62
CA PHE A 105 0.13 -15.63 6.02
C PHE A 105 0.23 -14.92 7.38
N ASP A 106 1.40 -14.46 7.81
CA ASP A 106 1.58 -13.84 9.13
C ASP A 106 0.83 -12.51 9.26
N PHE A 107 0.75 -11.73 8.17
CA PHE A 107 -0.07 -10.51 8.08
C PHE A 107 -1.51 -10.74 7.60
N CYS A 108 -1.93 -12.00 7.47
CA CYS A 108 -3.28 -12.29 7.01
C CYS A 108 -4.31 -11.81 8.06
N GLY A 109 -5.39 -11.18 7.61
CA GLY A 109 -6.42 -10.62 8.48
C GLY A 109 -7.62 -10.08 7.69
N ASN A 110 -8.49 -9.34 8.36
CA ASN A 110 -9.71 -8.81 7.77
C ASN A 110 -9.49 -7.39 7.23
N GLY A 111 -10.02 -7.05 6.07
CA GLY A 111 -9.87 -5.70 5.53
C GLY A 111 -10.57 -5.48 4.20
N TRP A 112 -10.31 -4.32 3.60
CA TRP A 112 -10.70 -4.06 2.21
C TRP A 112 -9.80 -4.84 1.26
N LEU A 113 -10.39 -5.59 0.33
CA LEU A 113 -9.64 -6.42 -0.62
C LEU A 113 -8.67 -5.60 -1.48
N CYS A 114 -8.95 -4.30 -1.67
CA CYS A 114 -8.05 -3.39 -2.38
C CYS A 114 -6.75 -3.07 -1.63
N TYR A 115 -6.58 -3.45 -0.36
CA TYR A 115 -5.28 -3.36 0.32
C TYR A 115 -4.21 -4.24 -0.36
N ASP A 116 -4.53 -5.50 -0.69
CA ASP A 116 -3.58 -6.39 -1.36
C ASP A 116 -3.23 -5.91 -2.77
N ILE A 117 -4.21 -5.35 -3.48
CA ILE A 117 -4.00 -4.72 -4.80
C ILE A 117 -3.05 -3.52 -4.67
N ALA A 118 -3.30 -2.65 -3.69
CA ALA A 118 -2.46 -1.48 -3.44
C ALA A 118 -1.04 -1.87 -3.02
N TYR A 119 -0.89 -2.93 -2.22
CA TYR A 119 0.41 -3.45 -1.82
C TYR A 119 1.21 -3.96 -3.01
N TYR A 120 0.59 -4.70 -3.91
CA TYR A 120 1.27 -5.22 -5.09
C TYR A 120 1.76 -4.09 -6.02
N ILE A 121 0.92 -3.06 -6.22
CA ILE A 121 1.30 -1.87 -7.01
C ILE A 121 2.42 -1.09 -6.30
N LEU A 122 2.34 -0.93 -4.98
CA LEU A 122 3.40 -0.30 -4.18
C LEU A 122 4.75 -0.98 -4.40
N GLN A 123 4.77 -2.31 -4.37
CA GLN A 123 5.98 -3.09 -4.58
C GLN A 123 6.53 -2.95 -6.01
N LEU A 124 5.67 -2.86 -7.02
CA LEU A 124 6.08 -2.53 -8.38
C LEU A 124 6.77 -1.16 -8.45
N HIS A 125 6.22 -0.13 -7.80
CA HIS A 125 6.88 1.19 -7.71
C HIS A 125 8.22 1.15 -6.97
N SER A 126 8.36 0.27 -5.98
CA SER A 126 9.58 0.14 -5.19
C SER A 126 10.68 -0.62 -5.94
N THR A 127 10.32 -1.56 -6.81
CA THR A 127 11.26 -2.51 -7.42
C THR A 127 11.57 -2.22 -8.89
N GLU A 128 10.62 -1.70 -9.66
CA GLU A 128 10.82 -1.32 -11.07
C GLU A 128 11.17 0.16 -11.19
N LYS A 129 12.34 0.45 -11.75
CA LYS A 129 12.87 1.82 -11.87
C LYS A 129 12.48 2.48 -13.18
N ASP A 130 12.22 1.69 -14.21
CA ASP A 130 11.72 2.20 -15.49
C ASP A 130 10.20 2.42 -15.39
N ILE A 131 9.79 3.67 -15.54
CA ILE A 131 8.37 4.06 -15.43
C ILE A 131 7.52 3.37 -16.49
N THR A 132 8.01 3.22 -17.71
CA THR A 132 7.27 2.61 -18.82
C THR A 132 7.05 1.13 -18.54
N GLU A 133 8.11 0.42 -18.13
CA GLU A 133 8.02 -1.00 -17.77
C GLU A 133 7.13 -1.21 -16.54
N ARG A 134 7.24 -0.35 -15.53
CA ARG A 134 6.37 -0.39 -14.35
C ARG A 134 4.91 -0.25 -14.75
N ASP A 135 4.58 0.75 -15.56
CA ASP A 135 3.20 1.05 -15.94
C ASP A 135 2.61 -0.11 -16.79
N VAL A 136 3.40 -0.72 -17.68
CA VAL A 136 3.03 -1.94 -18.42
C VAL A 136 2.72 -3.10 -17.46
N LYS A 137 3.54 -3.30 -16.42
CA LYS A 137 3.35 -4.39 -15.45
C LYS A 137 2.15 -4.15 -14.54
N VAL A 138 1.94 -2.91 -14.08
CA VAL A 138 0.76 -2.51 -13.30
C VAL A 138 -0.51 -2.75 -14.12
N ASP A 139 -0.54 -2.29 -15.37
CA ASP A 139 -1.68 -2.50 -16.28
C ASP A 139 -1.95 -4.00 -16.51
N SER A 140 -0.89 -4.78 -16.74
CA SER A 140 -1.02 -6.24 -16.91
C SER A 140 -1.57 -6.93 -15.67
N PHE A 141 -1.09 -6.58 -14.47
CA PHE A 141 -1.60 -7.09 -13.21
C PHE A 141 -3.08 -6.75 -13.01
N LEU A 142 -3.46 -5.49 -13.22
CA LEU A 142 -4.84 -5.03 -13.07
C LEU A 142 -5.77 -5.72 -14.07
N LYS A 143 -5.35 -5.88 -15.33
CA LYS A 143 -6.11 -6.64 -16.35
C LYS A 143 -6.30 -8.10 -15.94
N GLY A 144 -5.27 -8.73 -15.37
CA GLY A 144 -5.36 -10.09 -14.86
C GLY A 144 -6.37 -10.19 -13.73
N TYR A 145 -6.31 -9.28 -12.76
CA TYR A 145 -7.27 -9.22 -11.66
C TYR A 145 -8.71 -9.01 -12.17
N GLU A 146 -8.93 -8.01 -13.03
CA GLU A 146 -10.25 -7.66 -13.56
C GLU A 146 -10.83 -8.71 -14.53
N SER A 147 -10.00 -9.62 -15.05
CA SER A 147 -10.47 -10.78 -15.83
C SER A 147 -11.26 -11.80 -14.99
N ILE A 148 -11.13 -11.75 -13.66
CA ILE A 148 -11.81 -12.64 -12.71
C ILE A 148 -12.95 -11.90 -11.99
N THR A 149 -12.68 -10.69 -11.49
CA THR A 149 -13.69 -9.86 -10.80
C THR A 149 -13.36 -8.38 -10.95
N PRO A 150 -14.34 -7.50 -11.21
CA PRO A 150 -14.08 -6.07 -11.42
C PRO A 150 -13.47 -5.43 -10.17
N ILE A 151 -12.65 -4.40 -10.34
CA ILE A 151 -12.25 -3.50 -9.25
C ILE A 151 -13.20 -2.30 -9.29
N THR A 152 -13.84 -1.98 -8.16
CA THR A 152 -14.84 -0.90 -8.15
C THR A 152 -14.18 0.45 -8.39
N ALA A 153 -14.97 1.43 -8.81
CA ALA A 153 -14.47 2.79 -9.02
C ALA A 153 -13.87 3.36 -7.73
N GLU A 154 -14.49 3.09 -6.58
CA GLU A 154 -14.00 3.55 -5.29
C GLU A 154 -12.70 2.86 -4.86
N GLU A 155 -12.58 1.54 -5.08
CA GLU A 155 -11.33 0.83 -4.83
C GLU A 155 -10.19 1.40 -5.67
N LYS A 156 -10.42 1.58 -6.99
CA LYS A 156 -9.43 2.19 -7.91
C LYS A 156 -9.03 3.59 -7.45
N ARG A 157 -9.99 4.41 -7.02
CA ARG A 157 -9.76 5.76 -6.49
C ARG A 157 -8.83 5.71 -5.28
N LEU A 158 -9.01 4.73 -4.39
CA LEU A 158 -8.25 4.60 -3.15
C LEU A 158 -6.86 3.99 -3.32
N LEU A 159 -6.57 3.24 -4.40
CA LEU A 159 -5.29 2.51 -4.55
C LEU A 159 -4.04 3.38 -4.27
N PRO A 160 -3.91 4.62 -4.79
CA PRO A 160 -2.77 5.47 -4.47
C PRO A 160 -2.65 5.81 -2.98
N MET A 161 -3.77 6.13 -2.33
CA MET A 161 -3.81 6.45 -0.90
C MET A 161 -3.49 5.23 -0.04
N LEU A 162 -4.00 4.06 -0.42
CA LEU A 162 -3.69 2.81 0.27
C LEU A 162 -2.23 2.42 0.12
N GLY A 163 -1.60 2.67 -1.03
CA GLY A 163 -0.16 2.46 -1.23
C GLY A 163 0.69 3.28 -0.24
N VAL A 164 0.38 4.57 -0.06
CA VAL A 164 1.06 5.38 0.97
C VAL A 164 0.74 4.88 2.38
N SER A 165 -0.52 4.54 2.64
CA SER A 165 -0.95 4.04 3.96
C SER A 165 -0.22 2.75 4.35
N LEU A 166 0.05 1.86 3.39
CA LEU A 166 0.81 0.64 3.63
C LEU A 166 2.27 0.93 3.98
N TYR A 167 2.90 1.96 3.40
CA TYR A 167 4.22 2.39 3.88
C TYR A 167 4.20 2.82 5.35
N PHE A 168 3.15 3.51 5.81
CA PHE A 168 3.01 3.87 7.22
C PHE A 168 2.92 2.60 8.09
N PHE A 169 2.08 1.65 7.68
CA PHE A 169 1.92 0.37 8.37
C PHE A 169 3.24 -0.39 8.50
N TYR A 170 3.97 -0.63 7.40
CA TYR A 170 5.24 -1.38 7.48
C TYR A 170 6.31 -0.63 8.25
N LEU A 171 6.36 0.70 8.17
CA LEU A 171 7.28 1.50 8.97
C LEU A 171 6.98 1.33 10.46
N GLY A 172 5.70 1.32 10.84
CA GLY A 172 5.24 1.01 12.20
C GLY A 172 5.64 -0.40 12.64
N VAL A 173 5.42 -1.41 11.79
CA VAL A 173 5.80 -2.80 12.05
C VAL A 173 7.32 -2.94 12.24
N GLN A 174 8.14 -2.28 11.42
CA GLN A 174 9.59 -2.26 11.59
C GLN A 174 9.97 -1.64 12.94
N CYS A 175 9.39 -0.49 13.30
CA CYS A 175 9.65 0.17 14.58
C CYS A 175 9.18 -0.66 15.79
N GLN A 176 8.12 -1.45 15.64
CA GLN A 176 7.65 -2.34 16.69
C GLN A 176 8.53 -3.59 16.85
N ARG A 177 8.89 -4.23 15.73
CA ARG A 177 9.62 -5.51 15.73
C ARG A 177 11.09 -5.38 16.07
N TYR A 178 11.70 -4.23 15.81
CA TYR A 178 13.13 -3.98 16.07
C TYR A 178 13.41 -3.20 17.37
N ASP A 179 12.47 -3.21 18.33
CA ASP A 179 12.64 -2.66 19.70
C ASP A 179 13.58 -3.52 20.58
N ASN A 180 14.20 -4.54 20.00
CA ASN A 180 15.24 -5.38 20.59
C ASN A 180 16.62 -4.87 20.17
N TRP A 181 17.46 -4.66 21.18
CA TRP A 181 18.74 -3.93 21.21
C TRP A 181 19.87 -4.43 20.28
N SER A 182 19.56 -5.31 19.31
CA SER A 182 20.52 -5.94 18.41
C SER A 182 20.50 -5.37 16.98
N ASN A 183 19.60 -4.43 16.64
CA ASN A 183 19.52 -3.90 15.28
C ASN A 183 20.16 -2.51 15.15
N VAL A 184 21.35 -2.46 14.55
CA VAL A 184 22.06 -1.20 14.20
C VAL A 184 21.47 -0.49 12.98
N PHE A 185 20.55 -1.12 12.24
CA PHE A 185 20.00 -0.62 10.99
C PHE A 185 18.82 0.35 11.18
N LEU A 186 17.94 0.09 12.15
CA LEU A 186 16.80 0.96 12.42
C LEU A 186 17.22 2.14 13.30
N ASN A 187 17.31 3.32 12.69
CA ASN A 187 17.64 4.57 13.37
C ASN A 187 17.02 5.76 12.62
N GLU A 188 17.20 6.96 13.17
CA GLU A 188 16.69 8.21 12.59
C GLU A 188 17.12 8.40 11.12
N ILE A 189 18.40 8.13 10.79
CA ILE A 189 18.94 8.30 9.43
C ILE A 189 18.22 7.36 8.46
N TYR A 190 18.03 6.11 8.85
CA TYR A 190 17.29 5.12 8.06
C TYR A 190 15.85 5.58 7.83
N LEU A 191 15.14 6.00 8.88
CA LEU A 191 13.74 6.44 8.79
C LEU A 191 13.59 7.66 7.90
N LYS A 192 14.45 8.67 8.06
CA LYS A 192 14.48 9.86 7.20
C LYS A 192 14.69 9.49 5.74
N ARG A 193 15.61 8.56 5.45
CA ARG A 193 15.86 8.09 4.09
C ARG A 193 14.67 7.32 3.52
N PHE A 194 14.06 6.44 4.31
CA PHE A 194 12.87 5.68 3.91
C PHE A 194 11.70 6.62 3.58
N ILE A 195 11.40 7.57 4.48
CA ILE A 195 10.33 8.55 4.31
C ILE A 195 10.57 9.38 3.05
N ASN A 196 11.75 9.97 2.89
CA ASN A 196 12.02 10.88 1.77
C ASN A 196 12.10 10.15 0.41
N LEU A 197 12.75 8.99 0.34
CA LEU A 197 13.00 8.33 -0.95
C LEU A 197 11.87 7.40 -1.40
N LEU A 198 11.07 6.88 -0.47
CA LEU A 198 9.99 5.93 -0.79
C LEU A 198 8.62 6.56 -0.55
N VAL A 199 8.33 6.98 0.69
CA VAL A 199 6.97 7.39 1.08
C VAL A 199 6.56 8.70 0.40
N LYS A 200 7.39 9.75 0.52
CA LYS A 200 7.15 11.05 -0.12
C LYS A 200 7.13 10.93 -1.64
N LYS A 201 8.12 10.24 -2.20
CA LYS A 201 8.22 10.00 -3.64
C LYS A 201 6.95 9.34 -4.19
N TYR A 202 6.48 8.25 -3.57
CA TYR A 202 5.26 7.57 -3.99
C TYR A 202 4.02 8.47 -3.85
N PHE A 203 3.91 9.23 -2.75
CA PHE A 203 2.84 10.20 -2.55
C PHE A 203 2.82 11.27 -3.67
N GLU A 204 3.96 11.87 -3.97
CA GLU A 204 4.08 12.92 -4.98
C GLU A 204 3.77 12.41 -6.39
N GLU A 205 4.26 11.22 -6.73
CA GLU A 205 4.05 10.61 -8.05
C GLU A 205 2.59 10.22 -8.31
N ASN A 206 1.87 9.75 -7.28
CA ASN A 206 0.55 9.12 -7.44
C ASN A 206 -0.63 9.94 -6.89
N ILE A 207 -0.38 10.87 -5.97
CA ILE A 207 -1.41 11.71 -5.33
C ILE A 207 -1.13 13.19 -5.63
N GLY A 208 0.10 13.65 -5.44
CA GLY A 208 0.48 15.06 -5.57
C GLY A 208 0.16 15.67 -6.94
N LYS A 209 0.38 14.93 -8.03
CA LYS A 209 0.05 15.38 -9.40
C LYS A 209 -1.45 15.58 -9.61
N ASN A 210 -2.29 14.74 -8.99
CA ASN A 210 -3.75 14.84 -9.09
C ASN A 210 -4.29 16.04 -8.30
N LEU A 211 -3.70 16.33 -7.13
CA LEU A 211 -4.03 17.53 -6.34
C LEU A 211 -3.70 18.81 -7.11
N LEU A 212 -2.54 18.88 -7.78
CA LEU A 212 -2.17 20.03 -8.62
C LEU A 212 -3.14 20.25 -9.79
N GLN A 213 -3.57 19.18 -10.46
CA GLN A 213 -4.57 19.30 -11.53
C GLN A 213 -5.94 19.74 -11.01
N GLN A 214 -6.36 19.27 -9.83
CA GLN A 214 -7.60 19.69 -9.19
C GLN A 214 -7.56 21.16 -8.73
N THR A 215 -6.42 21.66 -8.22
CA THR A 215 -6.26 23.09 -7.87
C THR A 215 -6.23 24.00 -9.11
N VAL A 216 -5.69 23.53 -10.23
CA VAL A 216 -5.71 24.28 -11.51
C VAL A 216 -7.12 24.33 -12.12
N LEU A 217 -7.92 23.28 -11.93
CA LEU A 217 -9.31 23.22 -12.40
C LEU A 217 -10.31 23.83 -11.41
N ASN A 218 -9.94 23.97 -10.14
CA ASN A 218 -10.74 24.58 -9.08
C ASN A 218 -9.84 25.37 -8.10
N PRO A 219 -9.65 26.69 -8.30
CA PRO A 219 -8.68 27.51 -7.56
C PRO A 219 -9.00 27.69 -6.07
N ASN A 220 -10.14 27.17 -5.57
CA ASN A 220 -10.52 27.22 -4.16
C ASN A 220 -10.04 25.99 -3.35
N PHE A 221 -9.26 25.09 -3.94
CA PHE A 221 -8.68 23.95 -3.23
C PHE A 221 -7.33 24.35 -2.61
N GLU A 222 -7.35 24.80 -1.35
CA GLU A 222 -6.15 25.20 -0.61
C GLU A 222 -5.23 23.99 -0.35
N ARG A 223 -3.93 24.16 -0.63
CA ARG A 223 -2.90 23.19 -0.23
C ARG A 223 -2.74 23.24 1.29
N PRO A 224 -2.46 22.11 1.96
CA PRO A 224 -1.92 22.18 3.31
C PRO A 224 -0.58 22.94 3.25
N GLU A 225 -0.50 24.04 4.02
CA GLU A 225 0.67 24.90 4.09
C GLU A 225 1.89 24.15 4.67
N ASN A 226 3.08 24.53 4.16
CA ASN A 226 4.38 23.88 4.39
C ASN A 226 4.85 23.87 5.85
#